data_AF-A0A957XJF6-F1
#
_entry.id   AF-A0A957XJF6-F1
#
_cell.length_a   1.000
_cell.length_b   1.000
_cell.length_c   1.000
_cell.angle_alpha   90.00
_cell.angle_beta   90.00
_cell.angle_gamma   90.00
#
_symmetry.space_group_name_H-M   'P 1'
#
loop_
_entity.id
_entity.type
_entity.pdbx_description
1 polymer ?
#
loop_
_entity_poly.entity_id
_entity_poly.type
_entity_poly.pdbx_seq_one_letter_code
_entity_poly.pdbx_strand_id
1 'polypeptide(L)'
;MPTKEAVIEALQNCYDPCCKDREISVVDMGLIEAVHIDGGDVRIDMLLTSGWCPFVGNLNGMIMEEVEQINGVDSVNVEVVWNPVWTMDRMSESARAKLCIPLEPLIPYREERLKREQMAQEYN
;
A
#
# COMPACT_ATOMS: atom_id res chain seq x y z
N MET A 1 9.87 -15.93 21.37
CA MET A 1 8.84 -16.12 20.33
C MET A 1 8.34 -14.74 19.95
N PRO A 2 8.44 -14.34 18.68
CA PRO A 2 7.97 -13.04 18.21
C PRO A 2 6.46 -12.92 18.47
N THR A 3 6.02 -11.71 18.80
CA THR A 3 4.60 -11.42 18.97
C THR A 3 4.03 -10.87 17.68
N LYS A 4 2.72 -11.06 17.47
CA LYS A 4 2.04 -10.52 16.29
C LYS A 4 2.13 -8.99 16.26
N GLU A 5 2.08 -8.36 17.43
CA GLU A 5 2.22 -6.92 17.60
C GLU A 5 3.59 -6.42 17.13
N ALA A 6 4.67 -7.12 17.48
CA ALA A 6 6.03 -6.76 17.05
C ALA A 6 6.19 -6.87 15.53
N VAL A 7 5.60 -7.91 14.92
CA VAL A 7 5.61 -8.07 13.46
C VAL A 7 4.81 -6.95 12.79
N ILE A 8 3.62 -6.60 13.30
CA ILE A 8 2.82 -5.50 12.74
C ILE A 8 3.56 -4.16 12.88
N GLU A 9 4.23 -3.91 14.01
CA GLU A 9 5.04 -2.71 14.22
C GLU A 9 6.19 -2.61 13.23
N ALA A 10 6.93 -3.71 13.01
CA ALA A 10 7.96 -3.78 11.98
C ALA A 10 7.38 -3.49 10.58
N LEU A 11 6.22 -4.08 10.24
CA LEU A 11 5.55 -3.84 8.96
C LEU A 11 5.08 -2.38 8.78
N GLN A 12 4.90 -1.60 9.84
CA GLN A 12 4.62 -0.16 9.69
C GLN A 12 5.82 0.62 9.12
N ASN A 13 7.04 0.10 9.23
CA ASN A 13 8.24 0.70 8.66
C ASN A 13 8.46 0.31 7.18
N CYS A 14 7.69 -0.65 6.67
CA CYS A 14 7.74 -1.06 5.28
C CYS A 14 6.81 -0.19 4.43
N TYR A 15 7.33 0.49 3.41
CA TYR A 15 6.56 1.39 2.54
C TYR A 15 6.37 0.81 1.13
N ASP A 16 5.16 0.98 0.57
CA ASP A 16 4.91 0.65 -0.85
C ASP A 16 5.83 1.52 -1.74
N PRO A 17 6.69 0.93 -2.60
CA PRO A 17 7.57 1.67 -3.50
C PRO A 17 6.84 2.68 -4.40
N CYS A 18 5.59 2.40 -4.78
CA CYS A 18 4.77 3.32 -5.58
C CYS A 18 4.28 4.55 -4.79
N CYS A 19 4.28 4.48 -3.46
CA CYS A 19 3.81 5.52 -2.56
C CYS A 19 4.91 5.99 -1.58
N LYS A 20 6.18 5.66 -1.83
CA LYS A 20 7.29 5.94 -0.93
C LYS A 20 7.38 7.42 -0.52
N ASP A 21 7.17 8.34 -1.46
CA ASP A 21 7.22 9.79 -1.21
C ASP A 21 6.10 10.30 -0.29
N ARG A 22 5.09 9.47 -0.02
CA ARG A 22 3.95 9.79 0.86
C ARG A 22 4.02 9.10 2.22
N GLU A 23 5.05 8.27 2.44
CA GLU A 23 5.24 7.52 3.70
C GLU A 23 3.96 6.77 4.11
N ILE A 24 3.44 5.94 3.20
CA ILE A 24 2.28 5.08 3.45
C ILE A 24 2.79 3.65 3.62
N SER A 25 2.63 3.10 4.82
CA SER A 25 3.11 1.76 5.14
C SER A 25 2.29 0.66 4.43
N VAL A 26 2.83 -0.54 4.32
CA VAL A 26 2.09 -1.72 3.80
C VAL A 26 0.89 -2.08 4.68
N VAL A 27 0.94 -1.74 5.97
CA VAL A 27 -0.16 -1.90 6.92
C VAL A 27 -1.25 -0.87 6.64
N ASP A 28 -0.90 0.41 6.49
CA ASP A 28 -1.83 1.49 6.18
C ASP A 28 -2.47 1.36 4.79
N MET A 29 -1.71 0.81 3.84
CA MET A 29 -2.20 0.48 2.51
C MET A 29 -3.13 -0.76 2.53
N GLY A 30 -3.16 -1.51 3.65
CA GLY A 30 -3.99 -2.71 3.79
C GLY A 30 -3.52 -3.87 2.92
N LEU A 31 -2.21 -3.97 2.66
CA LEU A 31 -1.61 -5.04 1.86
C LEU A 31 -1.38 -6.32 2.66
N ILE A 32 -1.33 -6.25 3.98
CA ILE A 32 -1.17 -7.44 4.82
C ILE A 32 -2.55 -8.07 5.05
N GLU A 33 -2.73 -9.31 4.59
CA GLU A 33 -3.95 -10.08 4.83
C GLU A 33 -3.85 -10.85 6.14
N ALA A 34 -2.73 -11.55 6.35
CA ALA A 34 -2.52 -12.34 7.55
C ALA A 34 -1.04 -12.44 7.94
N VAL A 35 -0.82 -12.63 9.24
CA VAL A 35 0.47 -12.93 9.84
C VAL A 35 0.31 -14.20 10.65
N HIS A 36 1.07 -15.23 10.32
CA HIS A 36 1.11 -16.52 10.99
C HIS A 36 2.47 -16.68 11.67
N ILE A 37 2.45 -17.09 12.94
CA ILE A 37 3.67 -17.25 13.74
C ILE A 37 3.63 -18.66 14.34
N ASP A 38 4.65 -19.46 14.05
CA ASP A 38 4.87 -20.79 14.63
C ASP A 38 6.30 -20.87 15.17
N GLY A 39 6.46 -20.71 16.49
CA GLY A 39 7.79 -20.58 17.07
C GLY A 39 8.53 -19.37 16.51
N GLY A 40 9.69 -19.59 15.89
CA GLY A 40 10.47 -18.54 15.21
C GLY A 40 10.11 -18.34 13.73
N ASP A 41 9.24 -19.18 13.16
CA ASP A 41 8.88 -19.09 11.75
C ASP A 41 7.69 -18.14 11.56
N VAL A 42 7.88 -17.13 10.71
CA VAL A 42 6.87 -16.11 10.40
C VAL A 42 6.45 -16.21 8.93
N ARG A 43 5.16 -16.42 8.69
CA ARG A 43 4.57 -16.33 7.34
C ARG A 43 3.67 -15.11 7.24
N ILE A 44 3.85 -14.34 6.18
CA ILE A 44 3.06 -13.15 5.88
C ILE A 44 2.34 -13.36 4.56
N ASP A 45 1.00 -13.31 4.62
CA ASP A 45 0.16 -13.37 3.43
C ASP A 45 -0.12 -11.92 3.00
N MET A 46 0.33 -11.56 1.80
CA MET A 46 0.29 -10.19 1.27
C MET A 46 -0.55 -10.11 -0.01
N LEU A 47 -1.32 -9.03 -0.14
CA LEU A 47 -2.06 -8.64 -1.33
C LEU A 47 -1.29 -7.62 -2.16
N LEU A 48 -1.53 -7.61 -3.46
CA LEU A 48 -1.06 -6.56 -4.35
C LEU A 48 -2.18 -5.61 -4.74
N THR A 49 -1.89 -4.32 -4.80
CA THR A 49 -2.81 -3.29 -5.32
C THR A 49 -3.15 -3.50 -6.80
N SER A 50 -2.29 -4.25 -7.52
CA SER A 50 -2.47 -4.62 -8.92
C SER A 50 -1.86 -5.99 -9.22
N GLY A 51 -2.46 -6.72 -10.17
CA GLY A 51 -2.13 -8.12 -10.46
C GLY A 51 -0.69 -8.39 -10.90
N TRP A 52 -0.02 -7.41 -11.51
CA TRP A 52 1.37 -7.55 -11.98
C TRP A 52 2.16 -6.33 -11.52
N CYS A 53 2.58 -6.33 -10.25
CA CYS A 53 3.43 -5.29 -9.73
C CYS A 53 4.91 -5.64 -10.02
N PRO A 54 5.64 -4.85 -10.85
CA PRO A 54 7.06 -5.10 -11.10
C PRO A 54 7.92 -4.93 -9.83
N PHE A 55 7.37 -4.31 -8.78
CA PHE A 55 8.05 -4.04 -7.51
C PHE A 55 7.81 -5.09 -6.43
N VAL A 56 7.09 -6.18 -6.73
CA VAL A 56 6.77 -7.23 -5.74
C VAL A 56 8.02 -7.82 -5.09
N GLY A 57 9.10 -8.03 -5.86
CA GLY A 57 10.36 -8.55 -5.32
C GLY A 57 10.98 -7.61 -4.29
N ASN A 58 10.97 -6.30 -4.56
CA ASN A 58 11.49 -5.29 -3.65
C ASN A 58 10.65 -5.21 -2.37
N LEU A 59 9.32 -5.30 -2.51
CA LEU A 59 8.40 -5.26 -1.38
C LEU A 59 8.59 -6.48 -0.47
N ASN A 60 8.69 -7.68 -1.05
CA ASN A 60 8.95 -8.91 -0.30
C ASN A 60 10.30 -8.85 0.42
N GLY A 61 11.35 -8.44 -0.28
CA GLY A 61 12.69 -8.33 0.32
C GLY A 61 12.72 -7.37 1.51
N MET A 62 12.13 -6.18 1.37
CA MET A 62 12.04 -5.21 2.46
C MET A 62 11.24 -5.74 3.66
N ILE A 63 10.12 -6.42 3.41
CA ILE A 63 9.31 -7.03 4.49
C ILE A 63 10.13 -8.10 5.22
N MET A 64 10.82 -8.98 4.48
CA MET A 64 11.65 -10.02 5.08
C MET A 64 12.77 -9.40 5.92
N GLU A 65 13.53 -8.45 5.37
CA GLU A 65 14.64 -7.78 6.05
C GLU A 65 14.20 -7.09 7.36
N GLU A 66 13.02 -6.46 7.37
CA GLU A 66 12.52 -5.75 8.54
C GLU A 66 12.03 -6.73 9.63
N VAL A 67 11.35 -7.81 9.24
CA VAL A 67 10.79 -8.79 10.19
C VAL A 67 11.88 -9.73 10.74
N GLU A 68 12.91 -10.05 9.96
CA GLU A 68 14.07 -10.85 10.40
C GLU A 68 14.86 -10.18 11.53
N GLN A 69 14.74 -8.87 11.71
CA GLN A 69 15.41 -8.14 12.81
C GLN A 69 14.72 -8.32 14.17
N ILE A 70 13.51 -8.89 14.21
CA ILE A 70 12.77 -9.10 15.44
C ILE A 70 13.39 -10.26 16.23
N ASN A 71 13.69 -10.02 17.51
CA ASN A 71 14.27 -11.05 18.37
C ASN A 71 13.38 -12.31 18.47
N GLY A 72 13.96 -13.46 18.14
CA GLY A 72 13.31 -14.76 18.17
C GLY A 72 12.62 -15.16 16.87
N VAL A 73 12.77 -14.37 15.79
CA VAL A 73 12.46 -14.80 14.41
C VAL A 73 13.64 -15.64 13.90
N ASP A 74 13.36 -16.83 13.40
CA ASP A 74 14.31 -17.76 12.81
C ASP A 74 14.21 -17.78 11.27
N SER A 75 12.98 -17.66 10.73
CA SER A 75 12.74 -17.56 9.29
C SER A 75 11.51 -16.71 8.96
N VAL A 76 11.55 -16.03 7.81
CA VAL A 76 10.42 -15.24 7.30
C VAL A 76 10.10 -15.68 5.87
N ASN A 77 8.81 -15.89 5.59
CA ASN A 77 8.33 -16.12 4.24
C ASN A 77 7.17 -15.18 3.92
N VAL A 78 7.24 -14.50 2.77
CA VAL A 78 6.19 -13.60 2.28
C VAL A 78 5.53 -14.24 1.07
N GLU A 79 4.25 -14.56 1.19
CA GLU A 79 3.45 -15.16 0.12
C GLU A 79 2.45 -14.15 -0.43
N VAL A 80 2.44 -13.99 -1.75
CA VAL A 80 1.43 -13.17 -2.42
C VAL A 80 0.16 -13.98 -2.62
N VAL A 81 -0.93 -13.54 -2.01
CA VAL A 81 -2.26 -14.13 -2.17
C VAL A 81 -3.11 -13.26 -3.10
N TRP A 82 -3.96 -13.92 -3.89
CA TRP A 82 -4.79 -13.26 -4.91
C TRP A 82 -6.25 -13.10 -4.51
N ASN A 83 -6.66 -13.81 -3.46
CA ASN A 83 -8.01 -13.80 -2.92
C ASN A 83 -7.93 -13.55 -1.41
N PRO A 84 -8.62 -12.52 -0.88
CA PRO A 84 -9.47 -11.56 -1.62
C PRO A 84 -8.67 -10.62 -2.52
N VAL A 85 -9.31 -10.03 -3.54
CA VAL A 85 -8.68 -8.97 -4.35
C VAL A 85 -8.57 -7.70 -3.50
N TRP A 86 -7.43 -7.02 -3.58
CA TRP A 86 -7.24 -5.76 -2.87
C TRP A 86 -8.19 -4.67 -3.41
N THR A 87 -8.79 -3.92 -2.49
CA THR A 87 -9.67 -2.79 -2.78
C THR A 87 -9.34 -1.62 -1.85
N MET A 88 -9.65 -0.39 -2.30
CA MET A 88 -9.30 0.83 -1.56
C MET A 88 -9.97 0.95 -0.19
N ASP A 89 -11.02 0.18 0.11
CA ASP A 89 -11.67 0.12 1.43
C ASP A 89 -10.75 -0.42 2.53
N ARG A 90 -9.72 -1.19 2.16
CA ARG A 90 -8.71 -1.73 3.09
C ARG A 90 -7.74 -0.68 3.64
N MET A 91 -7.64 0.46 2.98
CA MET A 91 -6.73 1.53 3.38
C MET A 91 -7.17 2.18 4.68
N SER A 92 -6.20 2.55 5.51
CA SER A 92 -6.42 3.41 6.66
C SER A 92 -6.93 4.80 6.22
N GLU A 93 -7.62 5.50 7.13
CA GLU A 93 -8.15 6.84 6.86
C GLU A 93 -7.04 7.82 6.46
N SER A 94 -5.88 7.74 7.12
CA SER A 94 -4.72 8.58 6.84
C SER A 94 -4.15 8.31 5.43
N ALA A 95 -4.03 7.04 5.03
CA ALA A 95 -3.56 6.66 3.70
C ALA A 95 -4.53 7.13 2.60
N ARG A 96 -5.85 6.95 2.83
CA ARG A 96 -6.88 7.43 1.90
C ARG A 96 -6.81 8.95 1.71
N ALA A 97 -6.63 9.69 2.80
CA ALA A 97 -6.48 11.15 2.74
C ALA A 97 -5.22 11.56 1.96
N LYS A 98 -4.08 10.89 2.17
CA LYS A 98 -2.81 11.16 1.47
C LYS A 98 -2.85 10.86 -0.03
N LEU A 99 -3.68 9.92 -0.48
CA LEU A 99 -3.83 9.57 -1.90
C LEU A 99 -4.93 10.36 -2.62
N CYS A 100 -5.82 11.02 -1.89
CA CYS A 100 -6.89 11.79 -2.49
C CYS A 100 -6.35 13.10 -3.08
N ILE A 101 -6.73 13.41 -4.32
CA ILE A 101 -6.45 14.71 -4.92
C ILE A 101 -7.46 15.72 -4.36
N PRO A 102 -7.02 16.84 -3.75
CA PRO A 102 -7.94 17.90 -3.35
C PRO A 102 -8.53 18.54 -4.61
N LEU A 103 -9.83 18.40 -4.84
CA LEU A 103 -10.48 18.85 -6.07
C LEU A 103 -10.80 20.34 -6.03
N GLU A 104 -11.01 20.91 -4.85
CA GLU A 104 -11.41 22.31 -4.66
C GLU A 104 -10.44 23.31 -5.31
N PRO A 105 -9.10 23.19 -5.13
CA PRO A 105 -8.14 24.05 -5.80
C PRO A 105 -8.11 23.86 -7.32
N LEU A 106 -8.64 22.73 -7.82
CA LEU A 106 -8.62 22.38 -9.24
C LEU A 106 -9.89 22.82 -9.99
N ILE A 107 -10.95 23.24 -9.29
CA ILE A 107 -12.21 23.68 -9.89
C ILE A 107 -12.01 24.80 -10.92
N PRO A 108 -11.23 25.87 -10.66
CA PRO A 108 -11.06 26.95 -11.64
C PRO A 108 -10.47 26.48 -12.98
N TYR A 109 -9.52 25.55 -12.94
CA TYR A 109 -8.92 24.97 -14.14
C TYR A 109 -9.92 24.13 -14.94
N ARG A 110 -10.80 23.38 -14.26
CA ARG A 110 -11.89 22.64 -14.90
C ARG A 110 -12.86 23.58 -15.60
N GLU A 111 -13.29 24.64 -14.93
CA GLU A 111 -14.22 25.63 -15.48
C GLU A 111 -13.65 26.34 -16.70
N GLU A 112 -12.38 26.72 -16.64
CA GLU A 112 -11.71 27.36 -17.77
C GLU A 112 -11.65 26.43 -18.99
N ARG A 113 -11.31 25.15 -18.79
CA ARG A 113 -11.31 24.15 -19.86
C ARG A 113 -12.69 24.01 -20.51
N LEU A 114 -13.75 23.90 -19.69
CA LEU A 114 -15.13 23.77 -20.17
C LEU A 114 -15.57 25.01 -20.98
N LYS A 115 -15.22 26.22 -20.52
CA LYS A 115 -15.50 27.46 -21.27
C LYS A 115 -14.80 27.46 -22.64
N ARG A 116 -13.54 27.02 -22.72
CA ARG A 116 -12.80 26.91 -23.98
C ARG A 116 -13.41 25.88 -24.94
N GLU A 117 -13.87 24.74 -24.41
CA GLU A 117 -14.56 23.70 -25.20
C GLU A 117 -15.90 24.20 -25.75
N GLN A 118 -16.69 24.92 -24.96
CA GLN A 118 -17.95 25.54 -25.39
C GLN A 118 -17.71 26.58 -26.50
N MET A 119 -16.74 27.48 -26.31
CA MET A 119 -16.40 28.47 -27.35
C MET A 119 -15.93 27.81 -28.65
N ALA A 120 -15.20 26.70 -28.59
CA ALA A 120 -14.76 25.96 -29.78
C ALA A 120 -15.90 25.22 -30.49
N GLN A 121 -16.95 24.81 -29.76
CA GLN A 121 -18.15 24.19 -30.33
C GLN A 121 -19.08 25.22 -31.00
N GLU A 122 -19.13 26.44 -30.50
CA GLU A 122 -19.95 27.52 -31.08
C GLU A 122 -19.38 28.08 -32.41
N TYR A 123 -18.09 27.83 -32.69
CA TYR A 123 -17.38 28.33 -33.87
C TYR A 123 -17.21 27.31 -35.02
N ASN A 124 -17.74 26.08 -34.87
CA ASN A 124 -17.79 25.04 -35.91
C ASN A 124 -19.23 24.77 -36.35
#